data_AF-A0A534IQW5-F1
#
_entry.id   AF-A0A534IQW5-F1
#
_cell.length_a   1.000
_cell.length_b   1.000
_cell.length_c   1.000
_cell.angle_alpha   90.00
_cell.angle_beta   90.00
_cell.angle_gamma   90.00
#
_symmetry.space_group_name_H-M   'P 1'
#
loop_
_entity.id
_entity.type
_entity.pdbx_description
1 polymer ?
#
loop_
_entity_poly.entity_id
_entity_poly.type
_entity_poly.pdbx_seq_one_letter_code
_entity_poly.pdbx_strand_id
1 'polypeptide(L)'
;MRPTGRLHLGNYHGALRNWVELQYQYDCFFFVADWHMLTTGYDETAPLQEHIREVLIDWLAAGLNPGVATLFIQSHVPEHAELHLLLSMITPLGWLERVPSYKDQQEQLKEKDLATYGFLGYPLLQSADILVYRAAYVPVGEDQVAHVELTREAARRFNHLYGREPDFEAKAERAVKSLGGRNATNYRQLRRAFQEAGDTEALQRAQALVHSNN
;
A
#
# COMPACT_ATOMS: atom_id res chain seq x y z
N MET A 1 -11.66 -0.91 5.69
CA MET A 1 -12.64 0.20 5.66
C MET A 1 -12.65 0.88 7.03
N ARG A 2 -12.74 2.21 7.10
CA ARG A 2 -12.84 2.92 8.39
C ARG A 2 -14.21 2.67 9.06
N PRO A 3 -14.27 2.45 10.39
CA PRO A 3 -15.53 2.27 11.12
C PRO A 3 -16.18 3.62 11.45
N THR A 4 -16.91 4.19 10.49
CA THR A 4 -17.62 5.49 10.65
C THR A 4 -19.13 5.34 10.88
N GLY A 5 -19.57 4.16 11.34
CA GLY A 5 -20.97 3.77 11.51
C GLY A 5 -21.44 2.74 10.50
N ARG A 6 -22.76 2.53 10.44
CA ARG A 6 -23.41 1.57 9.54
C ARG A 6 -23.13 1.84 8.07
N LEU A 7 -22.94 0.77 7.33
CA LEU A 7 -22.74 0.84 5.89
C LEU A 7 -24.07 1.11 5.17
N HIS A 8 -24.00 1.80 4.04
CA HIS A 8 -25.15 2.11 3.20
C HIS A 8 -24.95 1.57 1.77
N LEU A 9 -25.97 1.71 0.91
CA LEU A 9 -25.96 1.20 -0.46
C LEU A 9 -24.76 1.70 -1.28
N GLY A 10 -24.30 2.92 -1.04
CA GLY A 10 -23.05 3.44 -1.63
C GLY A 10 -21.81 2.57 -1.32
N ASN A 11 -21.64 2.10 -0.08
CA ASN A 11 -20.54 1.19 0.27
C ASN A 11 -20.73 -0.18 -0.41
N TYR A 12 -21.98 -0.64 -0.50
CA TYR A 12 -22.30 -1.92 -1.12
C TYR A 12 -21.94 -1.94 -2.61
N HIS A 13 -22.43 -0.96 -3.37
CA HIS A 13 -22.17 -0.84 -4.80
C HIS A 13 -20.75 -0.38 -5.12
N GLY A 14 -20.14 0.43 -4.25
CA GLY A 14 -18.79 0.96 -4.46
C GLY A 14 -17.67 -0.03 -4.15
N ALA A 15 -17.87 -0.94 -3.19
CA ALA A 15 -16.80 -1.85 -2.75
C ALA A 15 -17.28 -3.27 -2.43
N LEU A 16 -18.25 -3.45 -1.54
CA LEU A 16 -18.56 -4.78 -0.98
C LEU A 16 -18.99 -5.79 -2.04
N ARG A 17 -19.80 -5.39 -3.02
CA ARG A 17 -20.23 -6.29 -4.09
C ARG A 17 -19.02 -6.88 -4.84
N ASN A 18 -18.04 -6.04 -5.16
CA ASN A 18 -16.80 -6.48 -5.82
C ASN A 18 -15.95 -7.35 -4.87
N TRP A 19 -15.85 -7.00 -3.59
CA TRP A 19 -15.12 -7.81 -2.60
C TRP A 19 -15.71 -9.21 -2.45
N VAL A 20 -17.04 -9.33 -2.49
CA VAL A 20 -17.73 -10.63 -2.41
C VAL A 20 -17.39 -11.54 -3.59
N GLU A 21 -17.13 -10.97 -4.77
CA GLU A 21 -16.68 -11.71 -5.95
C GLU A 21 -15.18 -12.05 -5.87
N LEU A 22 -14.34 -11.10 -5.43
CA LEU A 22 -12.88 -11.26 -5.33
C LEU A 22 -12.44 -12.30 -4.30
N GLN A 23 -13.16 -12.44 -3.18
CA GLN A 23 -12.81 -13.40 -2.11
C GLN A 23 -12.75 -14.86 -2.59
N TYR A 24 -13.40 -15.19 -3.71
CA TYR A 24 -13.39 -16.53 -4.30
C TYR A 24 -12.36 -16.69 -5.43
N GLN A 25 -11.68 -15.60 -5.81
CA GLN A 25 -10.69 -15.57 -6.90
C GLN A 25 -9.26 -15.36 -6.38
N TYR A 26 -9.11 -14.75 -5.20
CA TYR A 26 -7.83 -14.39 -4.61
C TYR A 26 -7.80 -14.68 -3.11
N ASP A 27 -6.60 -14.84 -2.56
CA ASP A 27 -6.38 -14.80 -1.11
C ASP A 27 -6.57 -13.37 -0.60
N CYS A 28 -7.70 -13.12 0.04
CA CYS A 28 -8.18 -11.78 0.35
C CYS A 28 -8.03 -11.44 1.84
N PHE A 29 -7.57 -10.21 2.08
CA PHE A 29 -7.44 -9.61 3.41
C PHE A 29 -8.38 -8.41 3.50
N PHE A 30 -9.39 -8.49 4.35
CA PHE A 30 -10.33 -7.41 4.61
C PHE A 30 -10.23 -6.98 6.07
N PHE A 31 -10.02 -5.69 6.32
CA PHE A 31 -9.85 -5.22 7.69
C PHE A 31 -10.60 -3.94 8.02
N VAL A 32 -11.09 -3.89 9.26
CA VAL A 32 -11.64 -2.68 9.85
C VAL A 32 -10.48 -1.80 10.29
N ALA A 33 -10.37 -0.62 9.67
CA ALA A 33 -9.25 0.30 9.80
C ALA A 33 -9.53 1.28 10.95
N ASP A 34 -9.49 0.79 12.19
CA ASP A 34 -9.86 1.54 13.37
C ASP A 34 -8.83 2.60 13.78
N TRP A 35 -7.53 2.38 13.60
CA TRP A 35 -6.53 3.45 13.79
C TRP A 35 -6.65 4.55 12.74
N HIS A 36 -7.03 4.23 11.49
CA HIS A 36 -7.34 5.25 10.49
C HIS A 36 -8.55 6.11 10.82
N MET A 37 -9.47 5.65 11.68
CA MET A 37 -10.55 6.51 12.16
C MET A 37 -10.01 7.58 13.13
N LEU A 38 -9.02 7.22 13.95
CA LEU A 38 -8.42 8.14 14.93
C LEU A 38 -7.68 9.32 14.28
N THR A 39 -7.30 9.24 13.00
CA THR A 39 -6.61 10.36 12.32
C THR A 39 -7.52 11.58 12.12
N THR A 40 -8.83 11.39 12.11
CA THR A 40 -9.84 12.47 12.00
C THR A 40 -10.85 12.49 13.15
N GLY A 41 -10.90 11.47 14.00
CA GLY A 41 -11.85 11.35 15.11
C GLY A 41 -11.18 10.98 16.43
N TYR A 42 -9.98 11.50 16.68
CA TYR A 42 -9.24 11.25 17.92
C TYR A 42 -9.95 11.78 19.18
N ASP A 43 -10.86 12.74 19.02
CA ASP A 43 -11.63 13.40 20.07
C ASP A 43 -12.97 12.71 20.38
N GLU A 44 -13.44 11.82 19.50
CA GLU A 44 -14.74 11.15 19.59
C GLU A 44 -14.62 9.63 19.48
N THR A 45 -13.93 9.01 20.45
CA THR A 45 -13.59 7.57 20.39
C THR A 45 -14.63 6.65 21.04
N ALA A 46 -15.56 7.19 21.81
CA ALA A 46 -16.58 6.41 22.53
C ALA A 46 -17.38 5.42 21.64
N PRO A 47 -17.85 5.77 20.43
CA PRO A 47 -18.62 4.84 19.59
C PRO A 47 -17.75 3.86 18.79
N LEU A 48 -16.42 3.97 18.82
CA LEU A 48 -15.53 3.22 17.92
C LEU A 48 -15.74 1.70 18.01
N GLN A 49 -15.89 1.17 19.22
CA GLN A 49 -16.12 -0.26 19.43
C GLN A 49 -17.47 -0.74 18.87
N GLU A 50 -18.50 0.10 18.92
CA GLU A 50 -19.79 -0.20 18.32
C GLU A 50 -19.69 -0.17 16.79
N HIS A 51 -19.08 0.86 16.22
CA HIS A 51 -18.89 0.96 14.77
C HIS A 51 -18.06 -0.18 14.19
N ILE A 52 -17.03 -0.65 14.90
CA ILE A 52 -16.26 -1.84 14.47
C ILE A 52 -17.19 -3.06 14.35
N ARG A 53 -18.05 -3.28 15.34
CA ARG A 53 -19.01 -4.39 15.32
C ARG A 53 -20.03 -4.24 14.21
N GLU A 54 -20.60 -3.04 14.02
CA GLU A 54 -21.56 -2.77 12.95
C GLU A 54 -20.97 -3.04 11.56
N VAL A 55 -19.76 -2.55 11.29
CA VAL A 55 -19.07 -2.81 10.00
C VAL A 55 -18.86 -4.30 9.77
N LEU A 56 -18.40 -5.05 10.78
CA LEU A 56 -18.22 -6.49 10.65
C LEU A 56 -19.55 -7.22 10.40
N ILE A 57 -20.63 -6.83 11.08
CA ILE A 57 -21.97 -7.39 10.85
C ILE A 57 -22.42 -7.11 9.41
N ASP A 58 -22.26 -5.88 8.92
CA ASP A 58 -22.64 -5.49 7.56
C ASP A 58 -21.83 -6.24 6.51
N TRP A 59 -20.54 -6.48 6.76
CA TRP A 59 -19.67 -7.28 5.88
C TRP A 59 -20.14 -8.72 5.75
N LEU A 60 -20.42 -9.37 6.89
CA LEU A 60 -20.93 -10.73 6.93
C LEU A 60 -22.31 -10.82 6.25
N ALA A 61 -23.20 -9.85 6.52
CA ALA A 61 -24.51 -9.77 5.90
C ALA A 61 -24.45 -9.55 4.38
N ALA A 62 -23.46 -8.79 3.90
CA ALA A 62 -23.23 -8.57 2.47
C ALA A 62 -22.65 -9.79 1.74
N GLY A 63 -22.13 -10.79 2.48
CA GLY A 63 -21.65 -12.05 1.93
C GLY A 63 -20.13 -12.26 1.98
N LEU A 64 -19.39 -11.44 2.73
CA LEU A 64 -18.00 -11.77 3.06
C LEU A 64 -17.97 -12.97 4.00
N ASN A 65 -17.16 -13.96 3.65
CA ASN A 65 -17.12 -15.25 4.33
C ASN A 65 -15.73 -15.47 4.97
N PRO A 66 -15.64 -15.52 6.31
CA PRO A 66 -14.37 -15.73 7.01
C PRO A 66 -13.78 -17.14 6.81
N GLY A 67 -14.52 -18.07 6.20
CA GLY A 67 -14.01 -19.38 5.80
C GLY A 67 -13.20 -19.36 4.49
N VAL A 68 -13.24 -18.26 3.72
CA VAL A 68 -12.51 -18.13 2.44
C VAL A 68 -11.63 -16.89 2.35
N ALA A 69 -11.82 -15.90 3.22
CA ALA A 69 -10.99 -14.70 3.30
C ALA A 69 -10.63 -14.36 4.75
N THR A 70 -9.53 -13.63 4.93
CA THR A 70 -9.08 -13.17 6.25
C THR A 70 -9.76 -11.86 6.61
N LEU A 71 -10.59 -11.88 7.66
CA LEU A 71 -11.27 -10.70 8.20
C LEU A 71 -10.66 -10.33 9.55
N PHE A 72 -10.23 -9.08 9.74
CA PHE A 72 -9.59 -8.66 11.00
C PHE A 72 -9.79 -7.17 11.33
N ILE A 73 -9.33 -6.78 12.52
CA ILE A 73 -9.33 -5.39 13.00
C ILE A 73 -7.88 -4.90 13.00
N GLN A 74 -7.63 -3.72 12.43
CA GLN A 74 -6.26 -3.18 12.26
C GLN A 74 -5.49 -3.14 13.59
N SER A 75 -6.10 -2.61 14.66
CA SER A 75 -5.45 -2.53 15.96
C SER A 75 -5.14 -3.86 16.64
N HIS A 76 -5.72 -4.97 16.18
CA HIS A 76 -5.42 -6.30 16.71
C HIS A 76 -4.15 -6.91 16.11
N VAL A 77 -3.51 -6.23 15.15
CA VAL A 77 -2.26 -6.65 14.51
C VAL A 77 -1.20 -5.56 14.72
N PRO A 78 -0.47 -5.58 15.85
CA PRO A 78 0.46 -4.51 16.24
C PRO A 78 1.59 -4.27 15.23
N GLU A 79 1.90 -5.26 14.39
CA GLU A 79 2.90 -5.18 13.32
C GLU A 79 2.60 -4.05 12.31
N HIS A 80 1.32 -3.66 12.16
CA HIS A 80 0.94 -2.48 11.38
C HIS A 80 1.57 -1.20 11.95
N ALA A 81 1.53 -1.03 13.28
CA ALA A 81 2.11 0.13 13.96
C ALA A 81 3.64 0.06 13.96
N GLU A 82 4.22 -1.13 14.15
CA GLU A 82 5.68 -1.31 14.11
C GLU A 82 6.24 -0.98 12.72
N LEU A 83 5.62 -1.51 11.67
CA LEU A 83 6.04 -1.22 10.30
C LEU A 83 5.82 0.25 9.95
N HIS A 84 4.70 0.85 10.37
CA HIS A 84 4.46 2.28 10.20
C HIS A 84 5.56 3.12 10.85
N LEU A 85 5.95 2.79 12.09
CA LEU A 85 7.04 3.46 12.79
C LEU A 85 8.35 3.38 11.99
N LEU A 86 8.73 2.19 11.53
CA LEU A 86 9.96 2.00 10.75
C LEU A 86 9.92 2.74 9.40
N LEU A 87 8.80 2.69 8.69
CA LEU A 87 8.62 3.42 7.44
C LEU A 87 8.68 4.94 7.66
N SER A 88 8.21 5.45 8.80
CA SER A 88 8.22 6.88 9.09
C SER A 88 9.64 7.45 9.20
N MET A 89 10.59 6.67 9.70
CA MET A 89 12.00 7.07 9.81
C MET A 89 12.66 7.34 8.46
N ILE A 90 12.16 6.71 7.40
CA ILE A 90 12.75 6.83 6.06
C ILE A 90 11.89 7.65 5.09
N THR A 91 10.65 8.02 5.44
CA THR A 91 9.73 8.69 4.51
C THR A 91 9.88 10.21 4.58
N PRO A 92 10.23 10.90 3.47
CA PRO A 92 10.33 12.36 3.47
C PRO A 92 8.97 13.02 3.72
N LEU A 93 8.92 14.04 4.59
CA LEU A 93 7.69 14.78 4.91
C LEU A 93 7.01 15.36 3.65
N GLY A 94 7.80 15.93 2.73
CA GLY A 94 7.26 16.50 1.50
C GLY A 94 6.56 15.49 0.57
N TRP A 95 6.71 14.18 0.79
CA TRP A 95 5.91 13.17 0.08
C TRP A 95 4.48 13.15 0.62
N LEU A 96 4.33 13.24 1.95
CA LEU A 96 3.04 13.23 2.64
C LEU A 96 2.27 14.53 2.39
N GLU A 97 2.95 15.68 2.48
CA GLU A 97 2.35 17.02 2.28
C GLU A 97 1.82 17.25 0.85
N ARG A 98 2.28 16.45 -0.12
CA ARG A 98 1.89 16.54 -1.54
C ARG A 98 0.78 15.58 -1.93
N VAL A 99 0.34 14.71 -1.03
CA VAL A 99 -0.82 13.86 -1.29
C VAL A 99 -2.06 14.77 -1.43
N PRO A 100 -2.79 14.76 -2.57
CA PRO A 100 -3.87 15.73 -2.84
C PRO A 100 -4.96 15.75 -1.75
N SER A 101 -5.37 14.56 -1.31
CA SER A 101 -6.41 14.35 -0.28
C SER A 101 -6.11 15.04 1.04
N TYR A 102 -4.82 15.26 1.38
CA TYR A 102 -4.44 15.91 2.63
C TYR A 102 -4.97 17.34 2.72
N LYS A 103 -4.76 18.13 1.67
CA LYS A 103 -5.23 19.52 1.64
C LYS A 103 -6.75 19.61 1.53
N ASP A 104 -7.33 18.79 0.65
CA ASP A 104 -8.77 18.76 0.44
C ASP A 104 -9.53 18.41 1.73
N GLN A 105 -9.05 17.42 2.49
CA GLN A 105 -9.67 17.03 3.76
C GLN A 105 -9.46 18.07 4.87
N GLN A 106 -8.30 18.75 4.93
CA GLN A 106 -8.11 19.89 5.85
C GLN A 106 -9.09 21.02 5.54
N GLU A 107 -9.39 21.28 4.27
CA GLU A 107 -10.35 22.31 3.87
C GLU A 107 -11.80 21.91 4.12
N GLN A 108 -12.13 20.62 4.01
CA GLN A 108 -13.48 20.10 4.27
C GLN A 108 -13.80 19.99 5.77
N LEU A 109 -12.79 19.71 6.59
CA LEU A 109 -12.93 19.46 8.03
C LEU A 109 -12.35 20.60 8.87
N LYS A 110 -12.62 21.85 8.48
CA LYS A 110 -12.10 23.06 9.15
C LYS A 110 -12.46 23.18 10.63
N GLU A 111 -13.53 22.52 11.06
CA GLU A 111 -13.97 22.52 12.46
C GLU A 111 -13.12 21.59 13.34
N LYS A 112 -12.33 20.69 12.74
CA LYS A 112 -11.42 19.79 13.43
C LYS A 112 -9.99 20.29 13.35
N ASP A 113 -9.25 20.18 14.46
CA ASP A 113 -7.80 20.38 14.42
C ASP A 113 -7.13 19.15 13.82
N LEU A 114 -6.88 19.22 12.52
CA LEU A 114 -6.20 18.20 11.72
C LEU A 114 -4.74 18.54 11.43
N ALA A 115 -4.17 19.54 12.11
CA ALA A 115 -2.74 19.83 12.05
C ALA A 115 -1.94 18.84 12.92
N THR A 116 -2.27 17.55 12.83
CA THR A 116 -1.71 16.47 13.65
C THR A 116 -0.78 15.59 12.83
N TYR A 117 0.24 15.04 13.49
CA TYR A 117 1.13 14.05 12.87
C TYR A 117 0.36 12.81 12.38
N GLY A 118 -0.63 12.35 13.14
CA GLY A 118 -1.46 11.20 12.75
C GLY A 118 -2.23 11.45 11.46
N PHE A 119 -2.78 12.66 11.29
CA PHE A 119 -3.46 13.03 10.06
C PHE A 119 -2.49 13.17 8.88
N LEU A 120 -1.33 13.82 9.05
CA LEU A 120 -0.30 13.87 8.00
C LEU A 120 0.23 12.47 7.62
N GLY A 121 0.38 11.58 8.61
CA GLY A 121 0.96 10.26 8.48
C GLY A 121 0.00 9.16 7.99
N TYR A 122 -1.31 9.42 7.87
CA TYR A 122 -2.28 8.37 7.54
C TYR A 122 -1.98 7.63 6.22
N PRO A 123 -1.52 8.29 5.13
CA PRO A 123 -1.19 7.57 3.89
C PRO A 123 -0.02 6.61 4.07
N LEU A 124 0.90 6.90 4.99
CA LEU A 124 2.01 6.02 5.34
C LEU A 124 1.57 4.86 6.23
N LEU A 125 0.59 5.08 7.12
CA LEU A 125 -0.07 3.99 7.86
C LEU A 125 -0.76 3.02 6.88
N GLN A 126 -1.46 3.54 5.87
CA GLN A 126 -2.03 2.74 4.79
C GLN A 126 -0.95 1.95 4.02
N SER A 127 0.23 2.56 3.82
CA SER A 127 1.36 1.86 3.22
C SER A 127 1.83 0.67 4.06
N ALA A 128 1.90 0.83 5.39
CA ALA A 128 2.21 -0.27 6.30
C ALA A 128 1.15 -1.38 6.24
N ASP A 129 -0.14 -1.01 6.23
CA ASP A 129 -1.25 -1.95 6.13
C ASP A 129 -1.19 -2.82 4.87
N ILE A 130 -0.68 -2.28 3.76
CA ILE A 130 -0.53 -3.00 2.49
C ILE A 130 0.74 -3.86 2.50
N LEU A 131 1.87 -3.29 2.95
CA LEU A 131 3.19 -3.91 2.79
C LEU A 131 3.44 -5.05 3.78
N VAL A 132 2.82 -5.05 4.96
CA VAL A 132 2.98 -6.12 5.95
C VAL A 132 2.51 -7.48 5.40
N TYR A 133 1.50 -7.48 4.51
CA TYR A 133 0.98 -8.67 3.84
C TYR A 133 1.58 -8.92 2.45
N ARG A 134 2.50 -8.06 1.98
CA ARG A 134 3.07 -8.13 0.63
C ARG A 134 2.02 -8.20 -0.48
N ALA A 135 0.94 -7.43 -0.35
CA ALA A 135 -0.18 -7.47 -1.27
C ALA A 135 0.24 -7.13 -2.71
N ALA A 136 -0.16 -7.98 -3.66
CA ALA A 136 0.10 -7.77 -5.10
C ALA A 136 -0.95 -6.86 -5.76
N TYR A 137 -2.17 -6.87 -5.23
CA TYR A 137 -3.31 -6.10 -5.75
C TYR A 137 -4.01 -5.37 -4.60
N VAL A 138 -4.37 -4.11 -4.81
CA VAL A 138 -5.07 -3.28 -3.83
C VAL A 138 -6.23 -2.56 -4.53
N PRO A 139 -7.48 -3.03 -4.39
CA PRO A 139 -8.63 -2.37 -5.02
C PRO A 139 -8.91 -1.05 -4.29
N VAL A 140 -8.86 0.06 -5.02
CA VAL A 140 -9.07 1.40 -4.48
C VAL A 140 -9.91 2.27 -5.43
N GLY A 141 -10.59 3.27 -4.88
CA GLY A 141 -11.23 4.32 -5.67
C GLY A 141 -10.21 5.30 -6.26
N GLU A 142 -10.64 6.13 -7.22
CA GLU A 142 -9.78 7.13 -7.88
C GLU A 142 -9.13 8.10 -6.88
N ASP A 143 -9.85 8.45 -5.80
CA ASP A 143 -9.40 9.34 -4.73
C ASP A 143 -8.25 8.76 -3.89
N GLN A 144 -8.04 7.44 -3.93
CA GLN A 144 -7.06 6.71 -3.13
C GLN A 144 -5.82 6.28 -3.94
N VAL A 145 -5.80 6.52 -5.26
CA VAL A 145 -4.68 6.13 -6.14
C VAL A 145 -3.36 6.74 -5.67
N ALA A 146 -3.38 8.01 -5.24
CA ALA A 146 -2.20 8.69 -4.73
C ALA A 146 -1.58 8.00 -3.49
N HIS A 147 -2.39 7.39 -2.62
CA HIS A 147 -1.88 6.65 -1.45
C HIS A 147 -1.22 5.33 -1.86
N VAL A 148 -1.78 4.64 -2.86
CA VAL A 148 -1.18 3.41 -3.39
C VAL A 148 0.14 3.72 -4.10
N GLU A 149 0.22 4.84 -4.84
CA GLU A 149 1.50 5.29 -5.41
C GLU A 149 2.52 5.67 -4.33
N LEU A 150 2.11 6.35 -3.26
CA LEU A 150 2.99 6.59 -2.11
C LEU A 150 3.50 5.27 -1.50
N THR A 151 2.62 4.26 -1.39
CA THR A 151 2.99 2.93 -0.89
C THR A 151 4.09 2.30 -1.75
N ARG A 152 3.96 2.42 -3.07
CA ARG A 152 4.96 1.93 -4.03
C ARG A 152 6.30 2.65 -3.86
N GLU A 153 6.28 3.97 -3.64
CA GLU A 153 7.50 4.73 -3.38
C GLU A 153 8.16 4.38 -2.04
N ALA A 154 7.37 4.21 -0.98
CA ALA A 154 7.86 3.78 0.32
C ALA A 154 8.54 2.40 0.23
N ALA A 155 7.91 1.45 -0.48
CA ALA A 155 8.49 0.13 -0.74
C ALA A 155 9.78 0.19 -1.56
N ARG A 156 9.80 0.98 -2.65
CA ARG A 156 11.02 1.19 -3.46
C ARG A 156 12.16 1.74 -2.61
N ARG A 157 11.87 2.73 -1.77
CA ARG A 157 12.86 3.36 -0.90
C ARG A 157 13.37 2.39 0.18
N PHE A 158 12.48 1.66 0.84
CA PHE A 158 12.86 0.62 1.81
C PHE A 158 13.79 -0.40 1.17
N ASN A 159 13.42 -0.94 0.00
CA ASN A 159 14.22 -1.92 -0.73
C ASN A 159 15.56 -1.34 -1.21
N HIS A 160 15.61 -0.05 -1.57
CA HIS A 160 16.85 0.63 -1.92
C HIS A 160 17.81 0.75 -0.73
N LEU A 161 17.29 1.09 0.45
CA LEU A 161 18.08 1.29 1.66
C LEU A 161 18.53 -0.02 2.32
N TYR A 162 17.64 -1.02 2.38
CA TYR A 162 17.84 -2.23 3.18
C TYR A 162 17.79 -3.53 2.38
N GLY A 163 17.13 -3.54 1.22
CA GLY A 163 16.93 -4.74 0.40
C GLY A 163 18.12 -5.12 -0.48
N ARG A 164 19.31 -4.58 -0.21
CA ARG A 164 20.53 -4.80 -0.98
C ARG A 164 21.55 -5.50 -0.11
N GLU A 165 22.10 -6.60 -0.61
CA GLU A 165 23.31 -7.17 -0.01
C GLU A 165 24.41 -6.09 0.08
N PRO A 166 25.32 -6.19 1.06
CA PRO A 166 26.58 -5.47 1.01
C PRO A 166 27.22 -5.66 -0.38
N ASP A 167 27.60 -4.54 -0.98
CA ASP A 167 28.16 -4.45 -2.33
C ASP A 167 27.23 -4.89 -3.48
N PHE A 168 25.91 -4.94 -3.29
CA PHE A 168 24.96 -5.32 -4.34
C PHE A 168 25.21 -4.58 -5.66
N GLU A 169 25.40 -3.26 -5.62
CA GLU A 169 25.67 -2.48 -6.83
C GLU A 169 26.98 -2.89 -7.51
N ALA A 170 28.04 -3.13 -6.73
CA ALA A 170 29.32 -3.59 -7.25
C ALA A 170 29.24 -5.03 -7.79
N LYS A 171 28.43 -5.91 -7.16
CA LYS A 171 28.15 -7.27 -7.63
C LYS A 171 27.34 -7.25 -8.94
N ALA A 172 26.27 -6.46 -8.99
CA ALA A 172 25.45 -6.28 -10.19
C ALA A 172 26.28 -5.71 -11.35
N GLU A 173 27.12 -4.71 -11.09
CA GLU A 173 27.99 -4.13 -12.11
C GLU A 173 29.06 -5.12 -12.60
N ARG A 174 29.62 -5.95 -11.71
CA ARG A 174 30.51 -7.06 -12.10
C ARG A 174 29.79 -8.08 -12.97
N ALA A 175 28.56 -8.47 -12.62
CA ALA A 175 27.74 -9.40 -13.39
C ALA A 175 27.39 -8.85 -14.78
N VAL A 176 27.06 -7.56 -14.88
CA VAL A 176 26.82 -6.90 -16.17
C VAL A 176 28.10 -6.89 -17.01
N LYS A 177 29.26 -6.62 -16.42
CA LYS A 177 30.56 -6.68 -17.12
C LYS A 177 30.89 -8.08 -17.61
N SER A 178 30.55 -9.14 -16.86
CA SER A 178 30.79 -10.53 -17.26
C SER A 178 29.93 -11.01 -18.42
N LEU A 179 28.89 -10.26 -18.83
CA LEU A 179 28.14 -10.54 -20.07
C LEU A 179 28.97 -10.27 -21.34
N GLY A 180 30.09 -9.54 -21.23
CA GLY A 180 30.90 -9.09 -22.36
C GLY A 180 30.42 -7.74 -22.91
N GLY A 181 31.32 -6.95 -23.52
CA GLY A 181 31.10 -5.51 -23.79
C GLY A 181 29.83 -5.18 -24.61
N ARG A 182 29.50 -5.98 -25.62
CA ARG A 182 28.29 -5.80 -26.44
C ARG A 182 27.01 -6.11 -25.64
N ASN A 183 26.98 -7.24 -24.94
CA ASN A 183 25.82 -7.66 -24.16
C ASN A 183 25.61 -6.79 -22.91
N ALA A 184 26.69 -6.34 -22.28
CA ALA A 184 26.64 -5.38 -21.17
C ALA A 184 25.96 -4.07 -21.59
N THR A 185 26.30 -3.56 -22.78
CA THR A 185 25.69 -2.35 -23.34
C THR A 185 24.21 -2.57 -23.65
N ASN A 186 23.88 -3.70 -24.28
CA ASN A 186 22.50 -4.08 -24.60
C ASN A 186 21.65 -4.23 -23.33
N TYR A 187 22.15 -4.93 -22.31
CA TYR A 187 21.46 -5.08 -21.02
C TYR A 187 21.12 -3.73 -20.39
N ARG A 188 22.07 -2.77 -20.39
CA ARG A 188 21.83 -1.44 -19.83
C ARG A 188 20.76 -0.66 -20.60
N GLN A 189 20.70 -0.79 -21.93
CA GLN A 189 19.65 -0.18 -22.74
C GLN A 189 18.27 -0.79 -22.43
N LEU A 190 18.17 -2.12 -22.36
CA LEU A 190 16.93 -2.83 -22.01
C LEU A 190 16.45 -2.46 -20.61
N ARG A 191 17.36 -2.44 -19.62
CA ARG A 191 17.05 -2.00 -18.26
C ARG A 191 16.52 -0.57 -18.24
N ARG A 192 17.15 0.34 -18.99
CA ARG A 192 16.72 1.74 -19.08
C ARG A 192 15.32 1.85 -19.69
N ALA A 193 15.04 1.13 -20.77
CA ALA A 193 13.71 1.10 -21.41
C ALA A 193 12.62 0.62 -20.43
N PHE A 194 12.89 -0.43 -19.66
CA PHE A 194 11.96 -0.87 -18.62
C PHE A 194 11.79 0.17 -17.49
N GLN A 195 12.87 0.78 -17.02
CA GLN A 195 12.82 1.73 -15.91
C GLN A 195 12.18 3.07 -16.27
N GLU A 196 12.42 3.59 -17.48
CA GLU A 196 11.89 4.88 -17.92
C GLU A 196 10.50 4.77 -18.55
N ALA A 197 10.24 3.72 -19.33
CA ALA A 197 9.01 3.57 -20.12
C ALA A 197 8.13 2.39 -19.72
N GLY A 198 8.54 1.57 -18.74
CA GLY A 198 7.75 0.40 -18.31
C GLY A 198 7.71 -0.73 -19.34
N ASP A 199 8.64 -0.77 -20.29
CA ASP A 199 8.68 -1.78 -21.35
C ASP A 199 8.93 -3.19 -20.79
N THR A 200 7.84 -3.97 -20.69
CA THR A 200 7.87 -5.33 -20.15
C THR A 200 8.56 -6.32 -21.08
N GLU A 201 8.59 -6.07 -22.39
CA GLU A 201 9.31 -6.91 -23.34
C GLU A 201 10.82 -6.71 -23.18
N ALA A 202 11.25 -5.45 -22.96
CA ALA A 202 12.64 -5.16 -22.63
C ALA A 202 13.10 -5.90 -21.36
N LEU A 203 12.25 -5.99 -20.34
CA LEU A 203 12.53 -6.77 -19.13
C LEU A 203 12.73 -8.27 -19.44
N GLN A 204 11.83 -8.87 -20.22
CA GLN A 204 11.93 -10.29 -20.59
C GLN A 204 13.22 -10.58 -21.38
N ARG A 205 13.56 -9.72 -22.35
CA ARG A 205 14.80 -9.84 -23.13
C ARG A 205 16.04 -9.68 -22.24
N ALA A 206 16.02 -8.76 -21.27
CA ALA A 206 17.12 -8.57 -20.33
C ALA A 206 17.32 -9.81 -19.43
N GLN A 207 16.22 -10.42 -18.96
CA GLN A 207 16.28 -11.66 -18.18
C GLN A 207 16.83 -12.83 -19.01
N ALA A 208 16.34 -13.01 -20.24
CA ALA A 208 16.84 -14.03 -21.15
C ALA A 208 18.35 -13.89 -21.42
N LEU A 209 18.81 -12.65 -21.63
CA LEU A 209 20.23 -12.36 -21.83
C LEU A 209 21.08 -12.81 -20.64
N VAL A 210 20.64 -12.53 -19.41
CA VAL A 210 21.33 -12.96 -18.18
C VAL A 210 21.31 -14.49 -18.04
N HIS A 211 20.17 -15.13 -18.27
CA HIS A 211 20.05 -16.59 -18.16
C HIS A 211 20.88 -17.35 -19.19
N SER A 212 21.04 -16.80 -20.40
CA SER A 212 21.86 -17.42 -21.46
C SER A 212 23.37 -17.35 -21.21
N ASN A 213 23.81 -16.57 -20.24
CA ASN A 213 25.23 -16.29 -19.96
C ASN A 213 25.74 -16.98 -18.67
N ASN A 214 24.90 -17.81 -18.05
CA ASN A 214 25.26 -18.76 -16.98
C ASN A 214 25.40 -20.17 -17.57
#